data_AF-A0A2T2Y064-F1
#
_entry.id   AF-A0A2T2Y064-F1
#
_cell.length_a   1.000
_cell.length_b   1.000
_cell.length_c   1.000
_cell.angle_alpha   90.00
_cell.angle_beta   90.00
_cell.angle_gamma   90.00
#
_symmetry.space_group_name_H-M   'P 1'
#
loop_
_entity.id
_entity.type
_entity.pdbx_description
1 polymer ?
#
loop_
_entity_poly.entity_id
_entity_poly.type
_entity_poly.pdbx_seq_one_letter_code
_entity_poly.pdbx_strand_id
1 'polypeptide(L)'
;MNRRYALFGWLILLVAGISSPRVWAESCNTTVGDMTINTQNVQYLPTLPVNSQMSHSLADNGSGIHFTCDLQAPASAWKRLIYQQVDTSGAAIAVNGVHIFASKLSGLGYSLGFQCNGGAVHYIDGTSSPAGKESVTVCDSADLPSLLSEREIIVKAYVTFYKIGDVQLVSGNHANVESQPQVGKLYMEQQDASGNGTATSSPTFLSLSALNVDIGSSGSCEVATTTINVGLGSVNKSAFKGVNTTGGSAQNFAIPVYCSQPTDVRIGFFGLEADASLPDTLALTQGEGTAKGVGIKLSYGSNDAPAPTAGTAVKLNESANLPVLKNVKASSVSSAERINFTAQYVQTGSTVSAGTANSMATFTLIYN
;
A
#
# COMPACT_ATOMS: atom_id res chain seq x y z
N MET A 1 75.81 -43.09 29.41
CA MET A 1 75.61 -41.85 28.62
C MET A 1 74.33 -41.82 27.78
N ASN A 2 73.62 -42.93 27.53
CA ASN A 2 72.48 -42.94 26.57
C ASN A 2 71.07 -42.71 27.14
N ARG A 3 70.88 -42.64 28.47
CA ARG A 3 69.53 -42.57 29.08
C ARG A 3 69.05 -41.15 29.38
N ARG A 4 69.94 -40.16 29.35
CA ARG A 4 69.63 -38.73 29.56
C ARG A 4 69.24 -38.00 28.26
N TYR A 5 69.64 -38.49 27.09
CA TYR A 5 69.28 -37.90 25.79
C TYR A 5 67.88 -38.27 25.32
N ALA A 6 67.37 -39.45 25.66
CA ALA A 6 66.02 -39.89 25.29
C ALA A 6 64.93 -39.08 26.02
N LEU A 7 65.13 -38.77 27.30
CA LEU A 7 64.22 -37.92 28.09
C LEU A 7 64.21 -36.46 27.63
N PHE A 8 65.37 -35.95 27.17
CA PHE A 8 65.46 -34.58 26.64
C PHE A 8 64.80 -34.45 25.25
N GLY A 9 64.92 -35.48 24.39
CA GLY A 9 64.25 -35.52 23.10
C GLY A 9 62.71 -35.62 23.19
N TRP A 10 62.19 -36.36 24.17
CA TRP A 10 60.75 -36.43 24.43
C TRP A 10 60.16 -35.13 25.01
N LEU A 11 60.92 -34.41 25.84
CA LEU A 11 60.50 -33.10 26.35
C LEU A 11 60.43 -32.04 25.23
N ILE A 12 61.36 -32.09 24.26
CA ILE A 12 61.38 -31.16 23.12
C ILE A 12 60.20 -31.40 22.17
N LEU A 13 59.78 -32.65 21.95
CA LEU A 13 58.59 -32.98 21.13
C LEU A 13 57.27 -32.63 21.83
N LEU A 14 57.17 -32.73 23.15
CA LEU A 14 56.00 -32.29 23.92
C LEU A 14 55.88 -30.76 23.99
N VAL A 15 57.00 -30.03 24.04
CA VAL A 15 57.00 -28.55 24.01
C VAL A 15 56.72 -28.01 22.60
N ALA A 16 57.12 -28.72 21.54
CA ALA A 16 56.76 -28.38 20.15
C ALA A 16 55.27 -28.61 19.83
N GLY A 17 54.60 -29.55 20.52
CA GLY A 17 53.14 -29.77 20.39
C GLY A 17 52.28 -28.74 21.13
N ILE A 18 52.84 -28.01 22.10
CA ILE A 18 52.14 -27.00 22.91
C ILE A 18 52.34 -25.58 22.34
N SER A 19 53.25 -25.42 21.37
CA SER A 19 53.64 -24.13 20.78
C SER A 19 53.39 -24.03 19.27
N SER A 20 52.56 -24.90 18.69
CA SER A 20 51.92 -24.56 17.42
C SER A 20 50.84 -23.50 17.71
N PRO A 21 51.03 -22.22 17.34
CA PRO A 21 49.89 -21.31 17.37
C PRO A 21 48.83 -21.94 16.48
N ARG A 22 47.68 -22.29 17.06
CA ARG A 22 46.49 -22.54 16.25
C ARG A 22 46.11 -21.19 15.68
N VAL A 23 46.72 -20.86 14.55
CA VAL A 23 46.35 -19.70 13.77
C VAL A 23 45.02 -20.06 13.13
N TRP A 24 43.93 -19.63 13.76
CA TRP A 24 42.60 -19.78 13.18
C TRP A 24 42.50 -18.78 12.03
N ALA A 25 41.99 -19.24 10.89
CA ALA A 25 41.63 -18.35 9.79
C ALA A 25 40.63 -17.30 10.29
N GLU A 26 40.61 -16.14 9.62
CA GLU A 26 39.70 -15.05 9.94
C GLU A 26 38.27 -15.56 10.21
N SER A 27 37.62 -15.06 11.26
CA SER A 27 36.23 -15.37 11.55
C SER A 27 35.37 -14.11 11.52
N CYS A 28 34.27 -14.18 10.77
CA CYS A 28 33.23 -13.16 10.75
C CYS A 28 31.96 -13.74 11.37
N ASN A 29 31.46 -13.10 12.43
CA ASN A 29 30.25 -13.54 13.13
C ASN A 29 29.28 -12.38 13.36
N THR A 30 28.00 -12.71 13.35
CA THR A 30 26.94 -11.81 13.81
C THR A 30 26.91 -11.75 15.33
N THR A 31 26.59 -10.58 15.88
CA THR A 31 26.39 -10.38 17.32
C THR A 31 25.00 -10.78 17.79
N VAL A 32 24.07 -11.07 16.86
CA VAL A 32 22.65 -11.34 17.16
C VAL A 32 22.19 -12.60 16.45
N GLY A 33 21.64 -13.57 17.20
CA GLY A 33 21.08 -14.81 16.64
C GLY A 33 19.69 -14.65 16.01
N ASP A 34 18.88 -13.73 16.53
CA ASP A 34 17.53 -13.45 16.06
C ASP A 34 17.27 -11.94 16.04
N MET A 35 16.78 -11.43 14.92
CA MET A 35 16.33 -10.04 14.75
C MET A 35 14.85 -10.01 14.37
N THR A 36 14.13 -9.06 14.95
CA THR A 36 12.78 -8.70 14.50
C THR A 36 12.86 -7.42 13.68
N ILE A 37 12.46 -7.50 12.41
CA ILE A 37 12.29 -6.36 11.51
C ILE A 37 11.01 -5.64 11.92
N ASN A 38 11.15 -4.41 12.37
CA ASN A 38 10.05 -3.56 12.83
C ASN A 38 9.86 -2.40 11.88
N THR A 39 8.62 -2.24 11.39
CA THR A 39 8.23 -1.14 10.52
C THR A 39 6.98 -0.43 10.99
N GLN A 40 6.75 0.77 10.46
CA GLN A 40 5.48 1.45 10.61
C GLN A 40 4.30 0.66 10.03
N ASN A 41 3.08 1.01 10.47
CA ASN A 41 1.83 0.51 9.90
C ASN A 41 1.75 0.83 8.41
N VAL A 42 0.98 0.04 7.66
CA VAL A 42 0.86 0.19 6.20
C VAL A 42 -0.56 0.51 5.77
N GLN A 43 -0.67 1.32 4.72
CA GLN A 43 -1.95 1.66 4.12
C GLN A 43 -2.38 0.59 3.12
N TYR A 44 -3.62 0.12 3.23
CA TYR A 44 -4.26 -0.82 2.32
C TYR A 44 -5.32 -0.11 1.48
N LEU A 45 -5.20 -0.23 0.17
CA LEU A 45 -6.18 0.30 -0.76
C LEU A 45 -6.96 -0.88 -1.37
N PRO A 46 -8.24 -1.10 -1.02
CA PRO A 46 -9.02 -2.22 -1.55
C PRO A 46 -9.12 -2.22 -3.08
N THR A 47 -9.12 -1.03 -3.69
CA THR A 47 -9.21 -0.83 -5.14
C THR A 47 -7.89 -1.04 -5.87
N LEU A 48 -6.76 -1.22 -5.15
CA LEU A 48 -5.49 -1.53 -5.79
C LEU A 48 -5.58 -2.92 -6.46
N PRO A 49 -5.09 -3.09 -7.69
CA PRO A 49 -5.10 -4.40 -8.33
C PRO A 49 -4.27 -5.44 -7.55
N VAL A 50 -4.71 -6.70 -7.58
CA VAL A 50 -3.92 -7.84 -7.09
C VAL A 50 -2.61 -7.95 -7.88
N ASN A 51 -1.54 -8.35 -7.21
CA ASN A 51 -0.14 -8.38 -7.67
C ASN A 51 0.48 -7.00 -7.88
N SER A 52 0.10 -6.03 -7.05
CA SER A 52 0.67 -4.66 -7.06
C SER A 52 1.42 -4.34 -5.78
N GLN A 53 2.45 -3.51 -5.89
CA GLN A 53 3.13 -2.93 -4.74
C GLN A 53 2.20 -1.96 -4.00
N MET A 54 2.12 -2.08 -2.67
CA MET A 54 1.26 -1.26 -1.80
C MET A 54 2.03 -0.21 -1.01
N SER A 55 3.21 -0.55 -0.51
CA SER A 55 4.05 0.38 0.26
C SER A 55 5.27 0.79 -0.55
N HIS A 56 5.88 1.91 -0.20
CA HIS A 56 7.29 2.12 -0.54
C HIS A 56 8.18 1.15 0.29
N SER A 57 9.49 1.13 0.01
CA SER A 57 10.41 0.34 0.84
C SER A 57 10.57 0.99 2.21
N LEU A 58 10.23 0.24 3.25
CA LEU A 58 10.25 0.67 4.65
C LEU A 58 11.54 0.15 5.29
N ALA A 59 12.37 1.04 5.81
CA ALA A 59 13.54 0.64 6.57
C ALA A 59 13.11 0.03 7.92
N ASP A 60 13.85 -0.99 8.37
CA ASP A 60 13.78 -1.43 9.75
C ASP A 60 14.12 -0.26 10.71
N ASN A 61 13.41 -0.17 11.82
CA ASN A 61 13.60 0.86 12.85
C ASN A 61 14.85 0.63 13.73
N GLY A 62 15.58 -0.47 13.53
CA GLY A 62 16.79 -0.83 14.27
C GLY A 62 18.08 -0.20 13.73
N SER A 63 19.20 -0.51 14.40
CA SER A 63 20.54 -0.06 14.00
C SER A 63 21.12 -0.83 12.80
N GLY A 64 20.41 -1.86 12.32
CA GLY A 64 20.92 -2.83 11.36
C GLY A 64 21.56 -4.05 12.03
N ILE A 65 21.98 -5.01 11.21
CA ILE A 65 22.62 -6.26 11.61
C ILE A 65 24.13 -6.10 11.42
N HIS A 66 24.89 -6.39 12.47
CA HIS A 66 26.33 -6.18 12.51
C HIS A 66 27.05 -7.52 12.41
N PHE A 67 27.88 -7.66 11.37
CA PHE A 67 28.84 -8.75 11.24
C PHE A 67 30.22 -8.22 11.61
N THR A 68 30.82 -8.81 12.64
CA THR A 68 32.15 -8.43 13.12
C THR A 68 33.16 -9.48 12.69
N CYS A 69 34.20 -9.03 11.99
CA CYS A 69 35.33 -9.84 11.56
C CYS A 69 36.54 -9.58 12.48
N ASP A 70 37.24 -10.64 12.89
CA ASP A 70 38.44 -10.53 13.73
C ASP A 70 39.70 -10.10 12.97
N LEU A 71 39.66 -10.14 11.63
CA LEU A 71 40.75 -9.82 10.70
C LEU A 71 42.06 -10.58 11.01
N GLN A 72 41.97 -11.78 11.61
CA GLN A 72 43.14 -12.60 11.88
C GLN A 72 43.71 -13.22 10.60
N ALA A 73 45.03 -13.40 10.55
CA ALA A 73 45.67 -14.16 9.48
C ALA A 73 45.43 -15.67 9.68
N PRO A 74 45.30 -16.50 8.62
CA PRO A 74 45.16 -16.08 7.23
C PRO A 74 43.84 -15.32 7.01
N ALA A 75 43.96 -14.16 6.37
CA ALA A 75 42.82 -13.33 6.02
C ALA A 75 41.97 -14.01 4.94
N SER A 76 40.71 -13.60 4.84
CA SER A 76 39.79 -14.10 3.82
C SER A 76 40.25 -13.68 2.43
N ALA A 77 40.26 -14.61 1.48
CA ALA A 77 40.41 -14.35 0.05
C ALA A 77 39.14 -13.69 -0.53
N TRP A 78 37.97 -14.16 -0.08
CA TRP A 78 36.68 -13.58 -0.43
C TRP A 78 35.70 -13.71 0.73
N LYS A 79 34.73 -12.80 0.76
CA LYS A 79 33.61 -12.75 1.69
C LYS A 79 32.34 -12.48 0.89
N ARG A 80 31.24 -13.14 1.26
CA ARG A 80 29.92 -12.96 0.66
C ARG A 80 28.85 -13.01 1.72
N LEU A 81 28.01 -11.99 1.76
CA LEU A 81 26.85 -11.92 2.65
C LEU A 81 25.60 -12.36 1.91
N ILE A 82 24.85 -13.30 2.48
CA ILE A 82 23.73 -13.97 1.82
C ILE A 82 22.48 -13.78 2.64
N TYR A 83 21.41 -13.37 1.98
CA TYR A 83 20.04 -13.50 2.49
C TYR A 83 19.37 -14.73 1.88
N GLN A 84 18.74 -15.53 2.73
CA GLN A 84 17.94 -16.68 2.31
C GLN A 84 16.57 -16.62 2.97
N GLN A 85 15.50 -16.70 2.19
CA GLN A 85 14.16 -16.91 2.71
C GLN A 85 14.04 -18.34 3.26
N VAL A 86 13.49 -18.47 4.46
CA VAL A 86 13.27 -19.75 5.15
C VAL A 86 11.82 -20.17 5.08
N ASP A 87 10.90 -19.24 5.36
CA ASP A 87 9.46 -19.48 5.20
C ASP A 87 9.05 -19.29 3.74
N THR A 88 8.98 -20.39 3.01
CA THR A 88 8.57 -20.41 1.60
C THR A 88 7.13 -20.93 1.43
N SER A 89 6.32 -20.92 2.49
CA SER A 89 4.93 -21.37 2.42
C SER A 89 4.15 -20.48 1.45
N GLY A 90 3.86 -21.02 0.25
CA GLY A 90 3.15 -20.31 -0.83
C GLY A 90 3.87 -20.25 -2.18
N ALA A 91 5.18 -20.52 -2.26
CA ALA A 91 6.06 -20.22 -3.40
C ALA A 91 6.04 -18.74 -3.82
N ALA A 92 7.20 -18.18 -4.17
CA ALA A 92 7.30 -16.75 -4.48
C ALA A 92 6.43 -16.37 -5.69
N ILE A 93 5.59 -15.34 -5.53
CA ILE A 93 4.98 -14.65 -6.67
C ILE A 93 5.98 -13.59 -7.13
N ALA A 94 6.28 -13.52 -8.42
CA ALA A 94 7.13 -12.46 -8.94
C ALA A 94 6.28 -11.22 -9.26
N VAL A 95 6.56 -10.10 -8.61
CA VAL A 95 6.00 -8.78 -8.95
C VAL A 95 7.16 -7.87 -9.32
N ASN A 96 7.16 -7.37 -10.56
CA ASN A 96 8.26 -6.55 -11.10
C ASN A 96 9.66 -7.21 -10.98
N GLY A 97 9.73 -8.54 -11.10
CA GLY A 97 10.98 -9.29 -10.99
C GLY A 97 11.42 -9.61 -9.55
N VAL A 98 10.75 -9.08 -8.53
CA VAL A 98 11.05 -9.37 -7.12
C VAL A 98 10.14 -10.48 -6.60
N HIS A 99 10.71 -11.42 -5.85
CA HIS A 99 10.01 -12.51 -5.21
C HIS A 99 9.23 -12.01 -3.97
N ILE A 100 7.92 -12.29 -3.96
CA ILE A 100 6.99 -11.90 -2.90
C ILE A 100 6.57 -13.14 -2.11
N PHE A 101 6.67 -13.06 -0.78
CA PHE A 101 6.32 -14.12 0.16
C PHE A 101 5.05 -13.76 0.94
N ALA A 102 4.30 -14.78 1.38
CA ALA A 102 3.06 -14.59 2.11
C ALA A 102 3.34 -14.10 3.54
N SER A 103 2.63 -13.04 3.96
CA SER A 103 2.58 -12.65 5.37
C SER A 103 1.58 -13.50 6.16
N LYS A 104 1.55 -13.34 7.49
CA LYS A 104 0.51 -13.92 8.35
C LYS A 104 -0.91 -13.42 8.04
N LEU A 105 -1.05 -12.31 7.33
CA LEU A 105 -2.34 -11.79 6.87
C LEU A 105 -2.60 -12.23 5.43
N SER A 106 -3.65 -13.03 5.23
CA SER A 106 -4.06 -13.46 3.89
C SER A 106 -4.34 -12.25 2.98
N GLY A 107 -3.88 -12.32 1.72
CA GLY A 107 -3.97 -11.24 0.74
C GLY A 107 -2.85 -10.20 0.82
N LEU A 108 -2.05 -10.19 1.90
CA LEU A 108 -0.87 -9.34 2.08
C LEU A 108 0.42 -10.15 1.89
N GLY A 109 1.27 -9.71 0.97
CA GLY A 109 2.60 -10.26 0.73
C GLY A 109 3.70 -9.25 1.06
N TYR A 110 4.94 -9.73 1.21
CA TYR A 110 6.11 -8.89 1.44
C TYR A 110 7.33 -9.36 0.62
N SER A 111 8.27 -8.44 0.40
CA SER A 111 9.64 -8.75 -0.02
C SER A 111 10.62 -8.10 0.95
N LEU A 112 11.69 -8.80 1.30
CA LEU A 112 12.80 -8.23 2.07
C LEU A 112 13.95 -7.82 1.16
N GLY A 113 14.46 -6.61 1.39
CA GLY A 113 15.64 -6.06 0.74
C GLY A 113 16.72 -5.77 1.77
N PHE A 114 17.99 -5.95 1.39
CA PHE A 114 19.12 -5.73 2.29
C PHE A 114 20.17 -4.82 1.66
N GLN A 115 20.69 -3.90 2.46
CA GLN A 115 21.73 -2.96 2.06
C GLN A 115 22.97 -3.18 2.90
N CYS A 116 24.11 -3.42 2.25
CA CYS A 116 25.41 -3.58 2.88
C CYS A 116 26.19 -2.26 2.83
N ASN A 117 26.62 -1.73 3.98
CA ASN A 117 27.45 -0.52 4.11
C ASN A 117 26.98 0.70 3.29
N GLY A 118 25.66 0.90 3.15
CA GLY A 118 25.09 2.03 2.40
C GLY A 118 25.08 1.88 0.87
N GLY A 119 25.41 0.69 0.35
CA GLY A 119 25.39 0.37 -1.09
C GLY A 119 23.99 0.20 -1.69
N ALA A 120 23.87 -0.60 -2.75
CA ALA A 120 22.57 -0.92 -3.33
C ALA A 120 21.73 -1.80 -2.38
N VAL A 121 20.40 -1.73 -2.50
CA VAL A 121 19.49 -2.64 -1.81
C VAL A 121 19.26 -3.84 -2.72
N HIS A 122 19.53 -5.04 -2.21
CA HIS A 122 19.36 -6.30 -2.93
C HIS A 122 18.14 -7.05 -2.43
N TYR A 123 17.30 -7.53 -3.35
CA TYR A 123 16.11 -8.34 -3.10
C TYR A 123 16.30 -9.71 -3.72
N ILE A 124 15.51 -10.71 -3.27
CA ILE A 124 15.43 -11.97 -4.02
C ILE A 124 14.70 -11.68 -5.33
N ASP A 125 15.43 -11.69 -6.43
CA ASP A 125 14.94 -11.40 -7.79
C ASP A 125 15.38 -12.47 -8.82
N GLY A 126 16.04 -13.53 -8.35
CA GLY A 126 16.56 -14.62 -9.17
C GLY A 126 17.86 -14.32 -9.92
N THR A 127 18.44 -13.12 -9.80
CA THR A 127 19.70 -12.75 -10.48
C THR A 127 20.93 -13.40 -9.85
N SER A 128 20.88 -13.67 -8.54
CA SER A 128 21.84 -14.49 -7.81
C SER A 128 21.09 -15.46 -6.90
N SER A 129 21.60 -16.67 -6.73
CA SER A 129 20.94 -17.72 -5.92
C SER A 129 21.98 -18.59 -5.21
N PRO A 130 22.83 -17.99 -4.35
CA PRO A 130 23.95 -18.68 -3.71
C PRO A 130 23.51 -19.83 -2.77
N ALA A 131 22.26 -19.82 -2.32
CA ALA A 131 21.68 -20.80 -1.42
C ALA A 131 20.28 -21.24 -1.88
N GLY A 132 20.17 -21.64 -3.15
CA GLY A 132 18.91 -22.00 -3.78
C GLY A 132 18.11 -20.80 -4.28
N LYS A 133 17.00 -21.05 -4.96
CA LYS A 133 16.23 -20.04 -5.71
C LYS A 133 15.63 -18.90 -4.87
N GLU A 134 15.47 -19.10 -3.56
CA GLU A 134 14.94 -18.08 -2.63
C GLU A 134 16.08 -17.48 -1.79
N SER A 135 17.18 -17.12 -2.45
CA SER A 135 18.32 -16.47 -1.82
C SER A 135 18.90 -15.41 -2.75
N VAL A 136 19.65 -14.47 -2.18
CA VAL A 136 20.36 -13.43 -2.92
C VAL A 136 21.68 -13.10 -2.24
N THR A 137 22.68 -12.77 -3.05
CA THR A 137 23.92 -12.15 -2.56
C THR A 137 23.66 -10.68 -2.26
N VAL A 138 23.83 -10.28 -1.00
CA VAL A 138 23.61 -8.91 -0.53
C VAL A 138 24.86 -8.05 -0.73
N CYS A 139 26.04 -8.60 -0.49
CA CYS A 139 27.30 -8.01 -0.89
C CYS A 139 28.36 -9.10 -1.06
N ASP A 140 29.25 -8.90 -2.04
CA ASP A 140 30.37 -9.79 -2.33
C ASP A 140 31.65 -8.96 -2.43
N SER A 141 32.73 -9.45 -1.85
CA SER A 141 34.06 -8.85 -1.93
C SER A 141 34.61 -8.73 -3.36
N ALA A 142 34.11 -9.53 -4.32
CA ALA A 142 34.46 -9.41 -5.73
C ALA A 142 33.99 -8.06 -6.31
N ASP A 143 32.80 -7.61 -5.91
CA ASP A 143 32.22 -6.34 -6.34
C ASP A 143 32.56 -5.18 -5.39
N LEU A 144 32.76 -5.50 -4.11
CA LEU A 144 33.09 -4.55 -3.04
C LEU A 144 34.37 -4.98 -2.28
N PRO A 145 35.57 -4.74 -2.84
CA PRO A 145 36.83 -5.22 -2.25
C PRO A 145 37.11 -4.74 -0.82
N SER A 146 36.54 -3.61 -0.40
CA SER A 146 36.67 -3.10 0.98
C SER A 146 36.13 -4.07 2.03
N LEU A 147 35.22 -4.97 1.66
CA LEU A 147 34.65 -6.00 2.54
C LEU A 147 35.74 -6.90 3.16
N LEU A 148 36.84 -7.12 2.46
CA LEU A 148 37.95 -7.95 2.94
C LEU A 148 38.66 -7.34 4.16
N SER A 149 38.79 -6.01 4.20
CA SER A 149 39.46 -5.27 5.28
C SER A 149 38.49 -4.70 6.32
N GLU A 150 37.18 -4.81 6.08
CA GLU A 150 36.17 -4.23 6.96
C GLU A 150 36.05 -5.05 8.25
N ARG A 151 36.19 -4.39 9.40
CA ARG A 151 36.05 -5.04 10.71
C ARG A 151 34.59 -5.20 11.10
N GLU A 152 33.74 -4.26 10.71
CA GLU A 152 32.33 -4.22 11.06
C GLU A 152 31.51 -3.92 9.81
N ILE A 153 30.68 -4.89 9.42
CA ILE A 153 29.82 -4.80 8.24
C ILE A 153 28.39 -4.62 8.73
N ILE A 154 27.78 -3.51 8.33
CA ILE A 154 26.42 -3.12 8.76
C ILE A 154 25.45 -3.42 7.62
N VAL A 155 24.46 -4.24 7.92
CA VAL A 155 23.38 -4.60 6.99
C VAL A 155 22.08 -3.97 7.45
N LYS A 156 21.49 -3.12 6.61
CA LYS A 156 20.15 -2.57 6.85
C LYS A 156 19.10 -3.40 6.14
N ALA A 157 18.03 -3.72 6.85
CA ALA A 157 16.89 -4.42 6.29
C ALA A 157 15.81 -3.43 5.84
N TYR A 158 15.15 -3.77 4.74
CA TYR A 158 14.02 -3.05 4.18
C TYR A 158 12.90 -4.04 3.89
N VAL A 159 11.65 -3.63 4.07
CA VAL A 159 10.48 -4.41 3.68
C VAL A 159 9.60 -3.60 2.74
N THR A 160 9.06 -4.28 1.72
CA THR A 160 8.05 -3.72 0.82
C THR A 160 6.84 -4.63 0.85
N PHE A 161 5.65 -4.07 1.02
CA PHE A 161 4.39 -4.82 1.08
C PHE A 161 3.64 -4.76 -0.25
N TYR A 162 2.95 -5.85 -0.58
CA TYR A 162 2.26 -6.07 -1.85
C TYR A 162 0.86 -6.61 -1.61
N LYS A 163 -0.09 -6.22 -2.47
CA LYS A 163 -1.40 -6.84 -2.54
C LYS A 163 -1.27 -8.11 -3.37
N ILE A 164 -1.40 -9.28 -2.76
CA ILE A 164 -1.39 -10.58 -3.45
C ILE A 164 -2.75 -11.28 -3.42
N GLY A 165 -3.74 -10.64 -2.80
CA GLY A 165 -5.14 -11.05 -2.77
C GLY A 165 -5.98 -10.01 -2.03
N ASP A 166 -7.23 -10.34 -1.75
CA ASP A 166 -8.07 -9.49 -0.91
C ASP A 166 -7.80 -9.71 0.57
N VAL A 167 -7.56 -8.62 1.29
CA VAL A 167 -7.38 -8.63 2.73
C VAL A 167 -8.74 -8.58 3.41
N GLN A 168 -8.98 -9.50 4.35
CA GLN A 168 -10.16 -9.47 5.21
C GLN A 168 -9.95 -8.42 6.31
N LEU A 169 -10.78 -7.37 6.30
CA LEU A 169 -10.69 -6.29 7.26
C LEU A 169 -11.64 -6.51 8.45
N VAL A 170 -11.14 -6.27 9.65
CA VAL A 170 -11.92 -6.15 10.88
C VAL A 170 -12.71 -4.85 10.80
N SER A 171 -14.03 -4.94 10.98
CA SER A 171 -14.95 -3.79 10.91
C SER A 171 -14.85 -2.95 9.64
N GLY A 172 -14.29 -3.52 8.56
CA GLY A 172 -14.17 -2.89 7.25
C GLY A 172 -13.06 -1.84 7.07
N ASN A 173 -12.17 -1.63 8.06
CA ASN A 173 -11.21 -0.51 7.99
C ASN A 173 -9.79 -0.81 8.48
N HIS A 174 -9.55 -1.90 9.19
CA HIS A 174 -8.22 -2.30 9.65
C HIS A 174 -8.06 -3.82 9.62
N ALA A 175 -6.83 -4.29 9.58
CA ALA A 175 -6.46 -5.66 9.87
C ALA A 175 -5.16 -5.65 10.68
N ASN A 176 -4.96 -6.66 11.51
CA ASN A 176 -3.72 -6.85 12.22
C ASN A 176 -2.94 -8.01 11.59
N VAL A 177 -1.64 -7.80 11.39
CA VAL A 177 -0.71 -8.87 11.05
C VAL A 177 -0.04 -9.29 12.34
N GLU A 178 -0.17 -10.56 12.70
CA GLU A 178 0.59 -11.14 13.82
C GLU A 178 2.08 -11.20 13.49
N SER A 179 2.94 -11.26 14.52
CA SER A 179 4.37 -11.46 14.29
C SER A 179 4.65 -12.78 13.58
N GLN A 180 5.56 -12.75 12.61
CA GLN A 180 5.94 -13.91 11.82
C GLN A 180 7.40 -14.26 12.11
N PRO A 181 7.67 -15.28 12.95
CA PRO A 181 9.04 -15.64 13.32
C PRO A 181 9.78 -16.36 12.20
N GLN A 182 11.10 -16.19 12.15
CA GLN A 182 12.03 -16.97 11.32
C GLN A 182 11.64 -17.03 9.82
N VAL A 183 11.20 -15.90 9.27
CA VAL A 183 10.87 -15.77 7.84
C VAL A 183 12.07 -15.98 6.94
N GLY A 184 13.27 -15.59 7.39
CA GLY A 184 14.50 -15.71 6.63
C GLY A 184 15.72 -15.71 7.53
N LYS A 185 16.89 -15.77 6.92
CA LYS A 185 18.16 -15.67 7.64
C LYS A 185 19.22 -14.95 6.81
N LEU A 186 20.12 -14.28 7.53
CA LEU A 186 21.32 -13.66 7.00
C LEU A 186 22.54 -14.38 7.56
N TYR A 187 23.51 -14.65 6.70
CA TYR A 187 24.78 -15.24 7.11
C TYR A 187 25.88 -14.87 6.12
N MET A 188 27.12 -15.06 6.55
CA MET A 188 28.30 -14.80 5.73
C MET A 188 28.96 -16.11 5.34
N GLU A 189 29.36 -16.20 4.08
CA GLU A 189 30.32 -17.19 3.60
C GLU A 189 31.66 -16.51 3.37
N GLN A 190 32.73 -17.21 3.69
CA GLN A 190 34.09 -16.74 3.46
C GLN A 190 35.00 -17.90 3.12
N GLN A 191 36.09 -17.60 2.43
CA GLN A 191 37.16 -18.55 2.15
C GLN A 191 38.49 -17.91 2.51
N ASP A 192 39.36 -18.66 3.18
CA ASP A 192 40.69 -18.17 3.52
C ASP A 192 41.60 -18.03 2.28
N ALA A 193 42.67 -17.25 2.44
CA ALA A 193 43.72 -17.09 1.42
C ALA A 193 44.44 -18.39 1.02
N SER A 194 44.29 -19.48 1.78
CA SER A 194 44.86 -20.78 1.44
C SER A 194 43.99 -21.56 0.45
N GLY A 195 42.74 -21.12 0.22
CA GLY A 195 41.79 -21.73 -0.71
C GLY A 195 41.17 -23.04 -0.21
N ASN A 196 41.36 -23.39 1.07
CA ASN A 196 40.90 -24.66 1.62
C ASN A 196 39.50 -24.54 2.24
N GLY A 197 38.48 -24.78 1.42
CA GLY A 197 37.09 -24.85 1.86
C GLY A 197 36.42 -23.48 2.05
N THR A 198 35.14 -23.51 2.39
CA THR A 198 34.31 -22.33 2.68
C THR A 198 33.83 -22.43 4.12
N ALA A 199 34.03 -21.37 4.90
CA ALA A 199 33.47 -21.23 6.22
C ALA A 199 32.17 -20.42 6.16
N THR A 200 31.22 -20.77 7.01
CA THR A 200 29.92 -20.09 7.11
C THR A 200 29.74 -19.59 8.53
N SER A 201 29.34 -18.33 8.69
CA SER A 201 29.02 -17.76 10.00
C SER A 201 27.76 -18.41 10.59
N SER A 202 27.59 -18.29 11.91
CA SER A 202 26.26 -18.48 12.51
C SER A 202 25.26 -17.51 11.85
N PRO A 203 24.02 -17.95 11.56
CA PRO A 203 23.03 -17.09 10.94
C PRO A 203 22.37 -16.16 11.96
N THR A 204 21.94 -14.99 11.49
CA THR A 204 20.90 -14.19 12.14
C THR A 204 19.56 -14.56 11.50
N PHE A 205 18.66 -15.17 12.27
CA PHE A 205 17.29 -15.39 11.82
C PHE A 205 16.50 -14.08 11.88
N LEU A 206 15.61 -13.90 10.92
CA LEU A 206 14.82 -12.71 10.73
C LEU A 206 13.36 -13.03 11.01
N SER A 207 12.71 -12.20 11.80
CA SER A 207 11.29 -12.25 12.10
C SER A 207 10.63 -10.95 11.67
N LEU A 208 9.39 -10.98 11.20
CA LEU A 208 8.60 -9.76 11.00
C LEU A 208 7.84 -9.43 12.29
N SER A 209 7.88 -8.17 12.69
CA SER A 209 7.04 -7.69 13.80
C SER A 209 5.57 -7.75 13.43
N ALA A 210 4.71 -7.76 14.45
CA ALA A 210 3.30 -7.44 14.24
C ALA A 210 3.17 -5.99 13.70
N LEU A 211 2.15 -5.75 12.88
CA LEU A 211 1.84 -4.41 12.36
C LEU A 211 0.35 -4.28 12.09
N ASN A 212 -0.14 -3.04 12.00
CA ASN A 212 -1.50 -2.77 11.55
C ASN A 212 -1.51 -2.41 10.06
N VAL A 213 -2.55 -2.91 9.39
CA VAL A 213 -2.89 -2.63 8.01
C VAL A 213 -4.18 -1.83 8.03
N ASP A 214 -4.11 -0.55 7.70
CA ASP A 214 -5.24 0.36 7.78
C ASP A 214 -5.59 0.88 6.39
N ILE A 215 -6.84 1.24 6.10
CA ILE A 215 -7.15 1.92 4.82
C ILE A 215 -6.54 3.34 4.75
N GLY A 216 -5.90 3.79 5.83
CA GLY A 216 -5.36 5.14 6.00
C GLY A 216 -6.38 6.07 6.66
N SER A 217 -5.92 7.26 7.03
CA SER A 217 -6.72 8.28 7.73
C SER A 217 -7.79 8.95 6.87
N SER A 218 -7.80 8.72 5.55
CA SER A 218 -8.82 9.23 4.63
C SER A 218 -9.83 8.13 4.38
N GLY A 219 -10.98 8.20 5.06
CA GLY A 219 -12.08 7.26 4.85
C GLY A 219 -12.44 7.18 3.36
N SER A 220 -12.52 5.97 2.82
CA SER A 220 -13.05 5.75 1.47
C SER A 220 -14.57 5.79 1.53
N CYS A 221 -15.21 6.55 0.66
CA CYS A 221 -16.67 6.60 0.56
C CYS A 221 -17.19 5.96 -0.72
N GLU A 222 -18.32 5.27 -0.59
CA GLU A 222 -19.03 4.60 -1.68
C GLU A 222 -20.52 4.98 -1.64
N VAL A 223 -21.20 4.76 -2.77
CA VAL A 223 -22.65 4.93 -2.87
C VAL A 223 -23.36 3.58 -2.87
N ALA A 224 -24.38 3.42 -2.04
CA ALA A 224 -25.16 2.18 -1.98
C ALA A 224 -25.99 1.94 -3.25
N THR A 225 -26.23 2.99 -4.05
CA THR A 225 -26.94 2.88 -5.33
C THR A 225 -26.31 3.83 -6.34
N THR A 226 -25.72 3.28 -7.39
CA THR A 226 -25.00 4.04 -8.43
C THR A 226 -25.93 4.68 -9.47
N THR A 227 -27.16 4.16 -9.61
CA THR A 227 -28.18 4.69 -10.52
C THR A 227 -29.39 5.21 -9.76
N ILE A 228 -29.62 6.52 -9.81
CA ILE A 228 -30.76 7.17 -9.12
C ILE A 228 -31.80 7.61 -10.16
N ASN A 229 -32.99 7.01 -10.09
CA ASN A 229 -34.12 7.40 -10.93
C ASN A 229 -35.02 8.40 -10.20
N VAL A 230 -35.27 9.56 -10.80
CA VAL A 230 -36.11 10.62 -10.23
C VAL A 230 -37.33 10.85 -11.11
N GLY A 231 -38.50 10.44 -10.64
CA GLY A 231 -39.76 10.58 -11.38
C GLY A 231 -40.39 11.96 -11.18
N LEU A 232 -40.18 12.89 -12.12
CA LEU A 232 -40.75 14.25 -12.06
C LEU A 232 -42.26 14.32 -12.37
N GLY A 233 -42.83 13.24 -12.91
CA GLY A 233 -44.24 13.18 -13.30
C GLY A 233 -44.58 14.05 -14.51
N SER A 234 -45.88 14.20 -14.74
CA SER A 234 -46.43 15.01 -15.84
C SER A 234 -46.85 16.38 -15.33
N VAL A 235 -46.50 17.43 -16.07
CA VAL A 235 -46.80 18.82 -15.71
C VAL A 235 -47.54 19.50 -16.86
N ASN A 236 -48.65 20.17 -16.54
CA ASN A 236 -49.40 20.92 -17.54
C ASN A 236 -48.58 22.13 -18.01
N LYS A 237 -48.57 22.40 -19.32
CA LYS A 237 -47.89 23.57 -19.91
C LYS A 237 -48.28 24.89 -19.23
N SER A 238 -49.52 25.01 -18.75
CA SER A 238 -50.01 26.22 -18.07
C SER A 238 -49.34 26.48 -16.71
N ALA A 239 -48.61 25.52 -16.14
CA ALA A 239 -47.86 25.70 -14.89
C ALA A 239 -46.62 26.60 -15.09
N PHE A 240 -46.10 26.70 -16.30
CA PHE A 240 -44.94 27.52 -16.62
C PHE A 240 -45.38 28.96 -16.95
N LYS A 241 -44.80 29.96 -16.27
CA LYS A 241 -45.27 31.36 -16.25
C LYS A 241 -44.25 32.37 -16.78
N GLY A 242 -43.15 31.90 -17.35
CA GLY A 242 -42.04 32.73 -17.84
C GLY A 242 -40.70 32.03 -17.65
N VAL A 243 -39.67 32.51 -18.34
CA VAL A 243 -38.30 31.99 -18.19
C VAL A 243 -37.88 32.05 -16.72
N ASN A 244 -37.20 31.01 -16.24
CA ASN A 244 -36.76 30.81 -14.86
C ASN A 244 -37.89 30.57 -13.84
N THR A 245 -39.13 30.37 -14.28
CA THR A 245 -40.22 29.89 -13.40
C THR A 245 -40.28 28.37 -13.40
N THR A 246 -40.51 27.80 -12.22
CA THR A 246 -40.62 26.35 -12.07
C THR A 246 -42.03 25.86 -12.41
N GLY A 247 -42.12 24.60 -12.87
CA GLY A 247 -43.38 23.94 -13.18
C GLY A 247 -43.53 22.63 -12.41
N GLY A 248 -44.75 22.34 -11.97
CA GLY A 248 -45.05 21.16 -11.15
C GLY A 248 -44.45 21.23 -9.76
N SER A 249 -44.36 20.09 -9.08
CA SER A 249 -43.81 19.98 -7.73
C SER A 249 -42.35 19.52 -7.77
N ALA A 250 -41.50 20.10 -6.92
CA ALA A 250 -40.15 19.60 -6.71
C ALA A 250 -40.19 18.17 -6.16
N GLN A 251 -39.35 17.30 -6.72
CA GLN A 251 -39.22 15.91 -6.27
C GLN A 251 -37.92 15.73 -5.50
N ASN A 252 -38.03 15.11 -4.33
CA ASN A 252 -36.87 14.80 -3.50
C ASN A 252 -36.23 13.51 -3.96
N PHE A 253 -34.90 13.50 -4.01
CA PHE A 253 -34.11 12.29 -4.17
C PHE A 253 -32.90 12.36 -3.25
N ALA A 254 -32.21 11.25 -3.04
CA ALA A 254 -31.00 11.24 -2.25
C ALA A 254 -29.97 10.28 -2.82
N ILE A 255 -28.72 10.61 -2.60
CA ILE A 255 -27.58 9.75 -2.86
C ILE A 255 -27.21 9.09 -1.52
N PRO A 256 -27.38 7.77 -1.37
CA PRO A 256 -27.04 7.06 -0.15
C PRO A 256 -25.53 6.79 -0.10
N VAL A 257 -24.82 7.42 0.84
CA VAL A 257 -23.36 7.35 0.98
C VAL A 257 -23.00 6.63 2.29
N TYR A 258 -22.00 5.76 2.23
CA TYR A 258 -21.32 5.23 3.41
C TYR A 258 -19.81 5.36 3.22
N CYS A 259 -19.09 5.52 4.32
CA CYS A 259 -17.65 5.75 4.34
C CYS A 259 -16.99 4.82 5.34
N SER A 260 -15.82 4.28 5.02
CA SER A 260 -15.07 3.41 5.93
C SER A 260 -14.65 4.11 7.24
N GLN A 261 -14.61 5.45 7.22
CA GLN A 261 -14.45 6.32 8.38
C GLN A 261 -15.31 7.57 8.25
N PRO A 262 -15.68 8.22 9.37
CA PRO A 262 -16.34 9.51 9.35
C PRO A 262 -15.56 10.57 8.55
N THR A 263 -16.13 11.10 7.47
CA THR A 263 -15.49 12.16 6.67
C THR A 263 -16.50 13.12 6.03
N ASP A 264 -16.02 14.30 5.68
CA ASP A 264 -16.78 15.33 4.99
C ASP A 264 -16.93 15.00 3.50
N VAL A 265 -18.17 14.83 3.09
CA VAL A 265 -18.53 14.48 1.72
C VAL A 265 -19.08 15.69 0.97
N ARG A 266 -18.63 15.82 -0.27
CA ARG A 266 -19.10 16.79 -1.28
C ARG A 266 -19.57 16.03 -2.51
N ILE A 267 -20.58 16.56 -3.19
CA ILE A 267 -21.11 15.96 -4.43
C ILE A 267 -21.24 17.05 -5.49
N GLY A 268 -20.65 16.80 -6.66
CA GLY A 268 -20.84 17.60 -7.87
C GLY A 268 -21.72 16.87 -8.87
N PHE A 269 -22.45 17.62 -9.71
CA PHE A 269 -23.27 17.07 -10.80
C PHE A 269 -22.75 17.59 -12.14
N PHE A 270 -22.59 16.68 -13.09
CA PHE A 270 -22.07 16.93 -14.43
C PHE A 270 -23.10 16.50 -15.46
N GLY A 271 -23.37 17.38 -16.40
CA GLY A 271 -24.41 17.16 -17.40
C GLY A 271 -24.48 18.32 -18.38
N LEU A 272 -25.27 18.12 -19.43
CA LEU A 272 -25.51 19.17 -20.41
C LEU A 272 -26.40 20.25 -19.79
N GLU A 273 -25.91 21.48 -19.72
CA GLU A 273 -26.68 22.64 -19.29
C GLU A 273 -27.73 23.02 -20.34
N ALA A 274 -28.91 23.46 -19.90
CA ALA A 274 -29.98 23.88 -20.80
C ALA A 274 -29.65 25.21 -21.52
N ASP A 275 -28.94 26.11 -20.83
CA ASP A 275 -28.46 27.40 -21.33
C ASP A 275 -27.30 27.86 -20.45
N ALA A 276 -26.30 28.55 -21.01
CA ALA A 276 -25.14 29.05 -20.25
C ALA A 276 -25.51 30.08 -19.16
N SER A 277 -26.68 30.71 -19.26
CA SER A 277 -27.25 31.61 -18.24
C SER A 277 -27.99 30.88 -17.11
N LEU A 278 -28.18 29.56 -17.23
CA LEU A 278 -28.88 28.69 -16.26
C LEU A 278 -27.96 27.56 -15.79
N PRO A 279 -26.89 27.87 -15.03
CA PRO A 279 -25.85 26.90 -14.65
C PRO A 279 -26.32 25.82 -13.67
N ASP A 280 -27.59 25.85 -13.25
CA ASP A 280 -28.23 24.89 -12.33
C ASP A 280 -29.26 23.99 -13.02
N THR A 281 -29.41 24.13 -14.35
CA THR A 281 -30.49 23.54 -15.10
C THR A 281 -29.97 22.59 -16.18
N LEU A 282 -30.33 21.33 -16.06
CA LEU A 282 -30.04 20.29 -17.05
C LEU A 282 -30.92 20.44 -18.29
N ALA A 283 -30.31 20.28 -19.46
CA ALA A 283 -30.99 20.16 -20.74
C ALA A 283 -31.78 18.84 -20.81
N LEU A 284 -32.88 18.85 -21.56
CA LEU A 284 -33.60 17.62 -21.88
C LEU A 284 -32.83 16.82 -22.94
N THR A 285 -32.88 15.49 -22.83
CA THR A 285 -32.37 14.57 -23.85
C THR A 285 -33.11 14.79 -25.16
N GLN A 286 -32.37 15.16 -26.20
CA GLN A 286 -32.92 15.48 -27.50
C GLN A 286 -33.44 14.22 -28.21
N GLY A 287 -34.59 14.35 -28.87
CA GLY A 287 -35.26 13.26 -29.58
C GLY A 287 -36.56 13.71 -30.22
N GLU A 288 -37.16 12.83 -31.02
CA GLU A 288 -38.49 13.07 -31.58
C GLU A 288 -39.52 13.11 -30.44
N GLY A 289 -40.38 14.13 -30.44
CA GLY A 289 -41.39 14.31 -29.40
C GLY A 289 -40.87 14.82 -28.05
N THR A 290 -39.60 15.22 -27.93
CA THR A 290 -39.07 15.89 -26.72
C THR A 290 -39.70 17.28 -26.55
N ALA A 291 -40.04 17.63 -25.31
CA ALA A 291 -40.52 18.96 -24.94
C ALA A 291 -39.47 20.06 -25.23
N LYS A 292 -39.92 21.29 -25.51
CA LYS A 292 -39.02 22.44 -25.75
C LYS A 292 -39.30 23.56 -24.77
N GLY A 293 -38.28 24.37 -24.50
CA GLY A 293 -38.36 25.51 -23.59
C GLY A 293 -38.47 25.14 -22.12
N VAL A 294 -38.11 23.89 -21.77
CA VAL A 294 -38.10 23.36 -20.40
C VAL A 294 -36.77 22.68 -20.16
N GLY A 295 -36.26 22.76 -18.93
CA GLY A 295 -35.13 22.00 -18.42
C GLY A 295 -35.43 21.46 -17.02
N ILE A 296 -34.46 20.81 -16.40
CA ILE A 296 -34.58 20.26 -15.04
C ILE A 296 -33.59 20.96 -14.12
N LYS A 297 -34.11 21.75 -13.17
CA LYS A 297 -33.31 22.42 -12.14
C LYS A 297 -32.96 21.44 -11.04
N LEU A 298 -31.70 21.42 -10.63
CA LEU A 298 -31.23 20.72 -9.42
C LEU A 298 -31.00 21.71 -8.28
N SER A 299 -31.45 21.34 -7.09
CA SER A 299 -31.25 22.12 -5.87
C SER A 299 -30.82 21.20 -4.71
N TYR A 300 -30.09 21.77 -3.74
CA TYR A 300 -29.78 21.08 -2.49
C TYR A 300 -31.09 20.82 -1.73
N GLY A 301 -31.23 19.61 -1.19
CA GLY A 301 -32.36 19.22 -0.36
C GLY A 301 -32.17 19.59 1.10
N SER A 302 -33.02 19.05 1.98
CA SER A 302 -32.87 19.21 3.42
C SER A 302 -31.71 18.36 3.93
N ASN A 303 -30.59 18.99 4.27
CA ASN A 303 -29.41 18.39 4.88
C ASN A 303 -29.02 19.21 6.12
N ASP A 304 -28.38 18.56 7.10
CA ASP A 304 -27.89 19.24 8.30
C ASP A 304 -26.71 20.18 7.97
N ALA A 305 -26.48 21.18 8.82
CA ALA A 305 -25.29 22.04 8.70
C ALA A 305 -24.00 21.19 8.71
N PRO A 306 -22.98 21.52 7.89
CA PRO A 306 -22.76 22.79 7.18
C PRO A 306 -23.32 22.85 5.74
N ALA A 307 -24.23 21.95 5.36
CA ALA A 307 -24.79 21.94 4.02
C ALA A 307 -25.50 23.26 3.64
N PRO A 308 -25.54 23.61 2.34
CA PRO A 308 -26.35 24.72 1.86
C PRO A 308 -27.83 24.57 2.26
N THR A 309 -28.51 25.69 2.47
CA THR A 309 -29.94 25.71 2.78
C THR A 309 -30.75 25.02 1.68
N ALA A 310 -31.76 24.23 2.07
CA ALA A 310 -32.64 23.55 1.12
C ALA A 310 -33.26 24.53 0.11
N GLY A 311 -33.28 24.12 -1.16
CA GLY A 311 -33.73 24.94 -2.30
C GLY A 311 -32.61 25.75 -2.97
N THR A 312 -31.44 25.92 -2.32
CA THR A 312 -30.26 26.53 -2.94
C THR A 312 -29.90 25.78 -4.22
N ALA A 313 -29.67 26.50 -5.31
CA ALA A 313 -29.37 25.90 -6.61
C ALA A 313 -28.02 25.15 -6.58
N VAL A 314 -27.99 23.98 -7.21
CA VAL A 314 -26.74 23.24 -7.46
C VAL A 314 -26.11 23.79 -8.72
N LYS A 315 -24.85 24.21 -8.67
CA LYS A 315 -24.10 24.58 -9.87
C LYS A 315 -23.64 23.30 -10.58
N LEU A 316 -24.07 23.12 -11.82
CA LEU A 316 -23.63 22.03 -12.69
C LEU A 316 -22.18 22.26 -13.12
N ASN A 317 -21.50 21.15 -13.43
CA ASN A 317 -20.15 21.12 -13.97
C ASN A 317 -19.09 21.82 -13.08
N GLU A 318 -19.38 21.98 -11.78
CA GLU A 318 -18.47 22.50 -10.76
C GLU A 318 -17.76 21.36 -10.05
N SER A 319 -16.42 21.38 -10.05
CA SER A 319 -15.59 20.35 -9.41
C SER A 319 -14.66 20.89 -8.32
N ALA A 320 -14.41 22.21 -8.28
CA ALA A 320 -13.39 22.81 -7.43
C ALA A 320 -13.98 23.41 -6.15
N ASN A 321 -15.13 24.08 -6.26
CA ASN A 321 -15.73 24.86 -5.17
C ASN A 321 -17.05 24.25 -4.69
N LEU A 322 -17.03 22.97 -4.32
CA LEU A 322 -18.21 22.27 -3.81
C LEU A 322 -18.34 22.44 -2.28
N PRO A 323 -19.55 22.74 -1.76
CA PRO A 323 -19.78 22.83 -0.33
C PRO A 323 -19.75 21.45 0.33
N VAL A 324 -19.37 21.40 1.61
CA VAL A 324 -19.54 20.20 2.45
C VAL A 324 -21.04 19.95 2.61
N LEU A 325 -21.50 18.75 2.27
CA LEU A 325 -22.91 18.39 2.34
C LEU A 325 -23.24 17.57 3.59
N LYS A 326 -22.29 16.77 4.06
CA LYS A 326 -22.47 15.99 5.28
C LYS A 326 -21.12 15.48 5.78
N ASN A 327 -20.97 15.39 7.09
CA ASN A 327 -19.99 14.50 7.70
C ASN A 327 -20.64 13.11 7.81
N VAL A 328 -20.34 12.20 6.89
CA VAL A 328 -20.96 10.87 6.81
C VAL A 328 -20.27 9.94 7.78
N LYS A 329 -21.02 9.33 8.69
CA LYS A 329 -20.53 8.42 9.74
C LYS A 329 -20.91 6.96 9.50
N ALA A 330 -21.89 6.70 8.65
CA ALA A 330 -22.28 5.37 8.26
C ALA A 330 -21.13 4.61 7.59
N SER A 331 -20.89 3.39 8.03
CA SER A 331 -19.76 2.55 7.60
C SER A 331 -20.15 1.35 6.75
N SER A 332 -21.44 1.18 6.43
CA SER A 332 -21.92 0.05 5.64
C SER A 332 -23.08 0.44 4.74
N VAL A 333 -23.31 -0.36 3.69
CA VAL A 333 -24.42 -0.21 2.75
C VAL A 333 -25.78 -0.14 3.47
N SER A 334 -25.99 -0.97 4.50
CA SER A 334 -27.25 -1.03 5.24
C SER A 334 -27.51 0.19 6.13
N SER A 335 -26.46 0.96 6.44
CA SER A 335 -26.53 2.17 7.26
C SER A 335 -26.35 3.45 6.45
N ALA A 336 -26.23 3.34 5.11
CA ALA A 336 -25.86 4.45 4.23
C ALA A 336 -26.72 5.70 4.48
N GLU A 337 -26.05 6.82 4.70
CA GLU A 337 -26.67 8.09 5.00
C GLU A 337 -27.11 8.79 3.73
N ARG A 338 -28.30 9.37 3.79
CA ARG A 338 -28.91 10.05 2.64
C ARG A 338 -28.42 11.49 2.56
N ILE A 339 -27.79 11.85 1.44
CA ILE A 339 -27.53 13.24 1.06
C ILE A 339 -28.63 13.68 0.10
N ASN A 340 -29.48 14.61 0.54
CA ASN A 340 -30.74 14.95 -0.10
C ASN A 340 -30.58 16.07 -1.13
N PHE A 341 -31.30 15.93 -2.24
CA PHE A 341 -31.41 16.89 -3.33
C PHE A 341 -32.86 16.99 -3.79
N THR A 342 -33.15 18.02 -4.58
CA THR A 342 -34.43 18.15 -5.27
C THR A 342 -34.24 18.39 -6.76
N ALA A 343 -35.18 17.89 -7.56
CA ALA A 343 -35.25 18.15 -8.98
C ALA A 343 -36.65 18.67 -9.35
N GLN A 344 -36.71 19.66 -10.24
CA GLN A 344 -37.98 20.26 -10.68
C GLN A 344 -37.86 20.77 -12.11
N TYR A 345 -38.95 20.71 -12.89
CA TYR A 345 -38.96 21.36 -14.19
C TYR A 345 -38.87 22.88 -14.04
N VAL A 346 -38.13 23.52 -14.93
CA VAL A 346 -38.01 24.98 -15.04
C VAL A 346 -38.17 25.40 -16.49
N GLN A 347 -38.87 26.50 -16.74
CA GLN A 347 -39.00 27.06 -18.08
C GLN A 347 -37.70 27.77 -18.48
N THR A 348 -37.12 27.35 -19.60
CA THR A 348 -35.84 27.88 -20.12
C THR A 348 -36.04 28.76 -21.35
N GLY A 349 -37.12 28.54 -22.11
CA GLY A 349 -37.44 29.33 -23.31
C GLY A 349 -38.68 30.22 -23.12
N SER A 350 -38.83 31.23 -23.97
CA SER A 350 -40.03 32.10 -23.98
C SER A 350 -41.32 31.33 -24.30
N THR A 351 -41.21 30.19 -24.98
CA THR A 351 -42.32 29.29 -25.31
C THR A 351 -42.04 27.87 -24.87
N VAL A 352 -43.03 27.22 -24.25
CA VAL A 352 -42.98 25.79 -23.89
C VAL A 352 -43.77 24.97 -24.91
N SER A 353 -43.23 23.84 -25.37
CA SER A 353 -43.98 22.84 -26.14
C SER A 353 -44.09 21.53 -25.37
N ALA A 354 -45.23 20.85 -25.49
CA ALA A 354 -45.44 19.55 -24.86
C ALA A 354 -44.53 18.49 -25.51
N GLY A 355 -44.19 17.47 -24.73
CA GLY A 355 -43.35 16.36 -25.16
C GLY A 355 -42.79 15.58 -23.98
N THR A 356 -41.96 14.57 -24.27
CA THR A 356 -41.19 13.85 -23.26
C THR A 356 -40.08 14.76 -22.69
N ALA A 357 -39.80 14.64 -21.40
CA ALA A 357 -38.87 15.52 -20.70
C ALA A 357 -37.92 14.72 -19.79
N ASN A 358 -37.08 13.90 -20.43
CA ASN A 358 -36.04 13.14 -19.74
C ASN A 358 -34.71 13.90 -19.75
N SER A 359 -33.87 13.68 -18.76
CA SER A 359 -32.49 14.16 -18.72
C SER A 359 -31.61 13.17 -17.95
N MET A 360 -30.30 13.36 -18.02
CA MET A 360 -29.30 12.56 -17.33
C MET A 360 -28.17 13.47 -16.83
N ALA A 361 -27.70 13.20 -15.62
CA ALA A 361 -26.49 13.78 -15.07
C ALA A 361 -25.66 12.69 -14.39
N THR A 362 -24.35 12.86 -14.41
CA THR A 362 -23.40 12.07 -13.64
C THR A 362 -23.06 12.82 -12.37
N PHE A 363 -23.10 12.18 -11.22
CA PHE A 363 -22.60 12.78 -9.99
C PHE A 363 -21.21 12.24 -9.67
N THR A 364 -20.39 13.06 -9.01
CA THR A 364 -19.08 12.65 -8.49
C THR A 364 -19.05 12.84 -6.98
N LEU A 365 -18.47 11.88 -6.28
CA LEU A 365 -18.25 11.94 -4.84
C LEU A 365 -16.84 12.45 -4.56
N ILE A 366 -16.72 13.46 -3.71
CA ILE A 366 -15.42 13.99 -3.24
C ILE A 366 -15.42 13.91 -1.72
N TYR A 367 -14.39 13.28 -1.17
CA TYR A 367 -14.19 13.07 0.27
C TYR A 367 -12.72 13.27 0.62
N ASN A 368 -12.45 13.68 1.86
CA ASN A 368 -11.11 13.97 2.37
C ASN A 368 -10.59 12.88 3.31
#